data_AF-A0A967DL46-F1
#
_entry.id   AF-A0A967DL46-F1
#
_cell.length_a   1.000
_cell.length_b   1.000
_cell.length_c   1.000
_cell.angle_alpha   90.00
_cell.angle_beta   90.00
_cell.angle_gamma   90.00
#
_symmetry.space_group_name_H-M   'P 1'
#
loop_
_entity.id
_entity.type
_entity.pdbx_description
1 polymer ?
#
loop_
_entity_poly.entity_id
_entity_poly.type
_entity_poly.pdbx_seq_one_letter_code
_entity_poly.pdbx_strand_id
1 'polypeptide(L)' 'MKDDVLYLHHMLERCDRVTRCVERGHEAFMQAEELQDAVTRNLEVIGEAAKRVFADTRSRFPA' A
#
# COMPACT_ATOMS: atom_id res chain seq x y z
N MET A 1 0.84 -2.87 18.51
CA MET A 1 -0.37 -2.03 18.77
C MET A 1 -0.20 -0.56 18.36
N LYS A 2 0.71 0.23 18.97
CA LYS A 2 1.05 1.57 18.43
C LYS A 2 1.69 1.47 17.04
N ASP A 3 2.52 0.45 16.83
CA ASP A 3 3.17 0.21 15.54
C ASP A 3 2.19 -0.25 14.46
N ASP A 4 1.16 -1.03 14.81
CA ASP A 4 0.13 -1.47 13.85
C ASP A 4 -0.65 -0.27 13.30
N VAL A 5 -1.02 0.69 14.17
CA VAL A 5 -1.70 1.92 13.75
C VAL A 5 -0.81 2.74 12.81
N LEU A 6 0.50 2.80 13.07
CA LEU A 6 1.45 3.46 12.18
C LEU A 6 1.53 2.75 10.81
N TYR A 7 1.61 1.42 10.78
CA TYR A 7 1.59 0.65 9.53
C TYR A 7 0.29 0.86 8.75
N LEU A 8 -0.86 0.86 9.43
CA LEU A 8 -2.16 1.13 8.82
C LEU A 8 -2.25 2.54 8.25
N HIS A 9 -1.75 3.56 8.96
CA HIS A 9 -1.68 4.93 8.46
C HIS A 9 -0.80 5.03 7.20
N HIS A 10 0.39 4.43 7.25
CA HIS A 10 1.26 4.39 6.07
C HIS A 10 0.61 3.66 4.89
N MET A 11 -0.08 2.54 5.12
CA MET A 11 -0.81 1.85 4.05
C MET A 11 -1.90 2.74 3.44
N LEU A 12 -2.65 3.48 4.24
CA LEU A 12 -3.67 4.42 3.76
C LEU A 12 -3.06 5.54 2.89
N GLU A 13 -1.95 6.14 3.32
CA GLU A 13 -1.25 7.14 2.51
C GLU A 13 -0.80 6.58 1.15
N ARG A 14 -0.39 5.31 1.11
CA ARG A 14 0.03 4.63 -0.12
C ARG A 14 -1.15 4.34 -1.03
N CYS A 15 -2.28 3.92 -0.49
CA CYS A 15 -3.53 3.76 -1.25
C CYS A 15 -3.94 5.08 -1.91
N ASP A 16 -3.90 6.19 -1.18
CA ASP A 16 -4.22 7.52 -1.70
C ASP A 16 -3.27 7.95 -2.83
N ARG A 17 -1.97 7.61 -2.74
CA ARG A 17 -1.03 7.81 -3.86
C ARG A 17 -1.39 6.96 -5.08
N VAL A 18 -1.75 5.69 -4.89
CA VAL A 18 -2.19 4.82 -6.00
C VAL A 18 -3.43 5.39 -6.67
N THR A 19 -4.42 5.85 -5.90
CA THR A 19 -5.64 6.46 -6.44
C THR A 19 -5.33 7.68 -7.30
N ARG A 20 -4.42 8.56 -6.87
CA ARG A 20 -3.95 9.70 -7.68
C ARG A 20 -3.24 9.26 -8.96
N CYS A 21 -2.41 8.24 -8.92
CA CYS A 21 -1.70 7.75 -10.11
C CYS A 21 -2.66 7.24 -11.20
N VAL A 22 -3.81 6.67 -10.81
CA VAL A 22 -4.78 6.10 -11.76
C VAL A 22 -5.95 7.04 -12.08
N GLU A 23 -5.99 8.24 -11.49
CA GLU A 23 -7.13 9.17 -11.58
C GLU A 23 -7.42 9.64 -13.02
N ARG A 24 -6.39 9.67 -13.87
CA ARG A 24 -6.47 10.14 -15.26
C ARG A 24 -7.05 9.08 -16.21
N GLY A 25 -7.40 7.91 -15.71
CA GLY A 25 -8.02 6.83 -16.47
C GLY A 25 -7.01 5.88 -17.12
N HIS A 26 -7.53 4.80 -17.72
CA HIS A 26 -6.73 3.68 -18.20
C HIS A 26 -5.72 4.07 -19.29
N GLU A 27 -6.15 4.77 -20.36
CA GLU A 27 -5.25 5.11 -21.47
C GLU A 27 -4.10 6.01 -21.03
N ALA A 28 -4.38 7.05 -20.23
CA ALA A 28 -3.35 7.95 -19.71
C ALA A 28 -2.36 7.21 -18.79
N PHE A 29 -2.85 6.26 -17.99
CA PHE A 29 -2.00 5.43 -17.13
C PHE A 29 -1.11 4.47 -17.95
N MET A 30 -1.67 3.82 -18.96
CA MET A 30 -0.93 2.87 -19.81
C MET A 30 0.16 3.54 -20.65
N GLN A 31 0.04 4.85 -20.91
CA GLN A 31 1.04 5.64 -21.64
C GLN A 31 2.12 6.25 -20.73
N ALA A 32 1.96 6.20 -19.40
CA ALA A 32 2.88 6.78 -18.43
C ALA A 32 3.56 5.68 -17.61
N GLU A 33 4.72 5.22 -18.07
CA GLU A 33 5.52 4.18 -17.41
C GLU A 33 5.89 4.58 -15.97
N GLU A 34 6.18 5.86 -15.76
CA GLU A 34 6.50 6.40 -14.44
C GLU A 34 5.33 6.29 -13.44
N LEU A 35 4.09 6.37 -13.91
CA LEU A 35 2.91 6.18 -13.06
C LEU A 35 2.70 4.69 -12.75
N GLN A 36 3.00 3.80 -13.70
CA GLN A 36 2.94 2.36 -13.50
C GLN A 36 3.99 1.89 -12.47
N ASP A 37 5.20 2.40 -12.57
CA ASP A 37 6.27 2.16 -11.60
C ASP A 37 5.89 2.68 -10.21
N ALA A 38 5.32 3.90 -10.15
CA ALA A 38 4.83 4.46 -8.90
C ALA A 38 3.74 3.60 -8.26
N VAL A 39 2.75 3.13 -9.03
CA VAL A 39 1.70 2.23 -8.53
C VAL A 39 2.30 0.93 -8.02
N THR A 40 3.14 0.28 -8.82
CA THR A 40 3.81 -0.98 -8.47
C THR A 40 4.57 -0.84 -7.16
N ARG A 41 5.37 0.21 -7.01
CA ARG A 41 6.14 0.46 -5.80
C ARG A 41 5.26 0.71 -4.57
N ASN A 42 4.17 1.47 -4.71
CA ASN A 42 3.27 1.71 -3.58
C ASN A 42 2.56 0.40 -3.15
N LEU A 43 2.17 -0.46 -4.10
CA LEU A 43 1.57 -1.77 -3.81
C LEU A 43 2.55 -2.71 -3.10
N GLU A 44 3.81 -2.75 -3.50
CA GLU A 44 4.86 -3.52 -2.80
C GLU A 44 5.00 -3.09 -1.34
N VAL A 45 5.06 -1.78 -1.10
CA VAL A 45 5.19 -1.22 0.26
C VAL A 45 3.97 -1.56 1.12
N ILE A 46 2.77 -1.48 0.55
CA ILE A 46 1.54 -1.92 1.23
C ILE A 46 1.62 -3.40 1.60
N GLY A 47 2.03 -4.25 0.65
CA GLY A 47 2.16 -5.69 0.89
C GLY A 47 3.16 -6.03 1.99
N GLU A 48 4.29 -5.33 2.05
CA GLU A 48 5.28 -5.50 3.11
C GLU A 48 4.76 -5.04 4.48
N ALA A 49 4.09 -3.88 4.55
CA ALA A 49 3.48 -3.39 5.78
C ALA A 49 2.37 -4.34 6.28
N ALA A 50 1.54 -4.87 5.38
CA ALA A 50 0.48 -5.81 5.71
C ALA A 50 1.05 -7.10 6.34
N LYS A 51 2.10 -7.69 5.76
CA LYS A 51 2.76 -8.88 6.33
C LYS A 51 3.19 -8.69 7.77
N ARG A 52 3.74 -7.50 8.11
CA ARG A 52 4.20 -7.17 9.46
C ARG A 52 3.04 -7.04 10.45
N VAL A 53 1.96 -6.36 10.05
CA VAL A 53 0.75 -6.22 10.90
C VAL A 53 0.12 -7.59 11.18
N PHE A 54 0.00 -8.45 10.17
CA PHE A 54 -0.54 -9.80 10.37
C PHE A 54 0.34 -10.66 11.27
N ALA A 55 1.66 -10.56 11.15
CA ALA A 55 2.58 -11.27 12.03
C ALA A 55 2.45 -10.84 13.50
N ASP A 56 2.40 -9.52 13.78
CA ASP A 56 2.20 -9.00 15.14
C ASP A 56 0.83 -9.43 15.70
N THR A 57 -0.21 -9.31 14.88
CA THR A 57 -1.58 -9.68 15.28
C THR A 57 -1.68 -11.16 15.60
N ARG A 58 -1.13 -12.04 14.75
CA ARG A 58 -1.14 -13.50 14.98
C ARG A 58 -0.30 -13.91 16.19
N SER A 59 0.79 -13.21 16.47
CA SER A 59 1.59 -13.41 17.69
C SER A 59 0.80 -13.04 18.96
N ARG A 60 0.03 -11.95 18.89
CA ARG A 60 -0.75 -11.43 20.03
C ARG A 60 -2.07 -12.16 20.25
N PHE A 61 -2.62 -12.79 19.21
CA PHE A 61 -3.85 -13.55 19.25
C PHE A 61 -3.68 -14.91 18.55
N PRO A 62 -2.97 -15.87 19.19
CA PRO A 62 -2.89 -17.23 18.68
C PRO A 62 -4.26 -17.92 18.76
N ALA A 63 -4.58 -18.72 17.74
CA ALA A 63 -5.81 -19.52 17.66
C ALA A 63 -5.78 -20.74 18.59
#